data_AF-A0A7V4PQR9-F1
#
_entry.id   AF-A0A7V4PQR9-F1
#
_cell.length_a   1.000
_cell.length_b   1.000
_cell.length_c   1.000
_cell.angle_alpha   90.00
_cell.angle_beta   90.00
_cell.angle_gamma   90.00
#
_symmetry.space_group_name_H-M   'P 1'
#
loop_
_entity.id
_entity.type
_entity.pdbx_description
1 polymer ?
#
loop_
_entity_poly.entity_id
_entity_poly.type
_entity_poly.pdbx_seq_one_letter_code
_entity_poly.pdbx_strand_id
1 'polypeptide(L)'
;MNEEPRELQRKIKWLLFLRVVIITFFLGATALFHFFKGGDSSIFRSLQVPLIAAYVISISSALILPWIKNLSFFAHAQVDFDVLLVTGIVFITGDIESPFPFLYNLAIINSAILLFYGGAFITAGFSSFCYTALLLWSQYRWAGALGAPGGQLVMDLTLNLPTFFLIASLSGFLARKLFEAERLLVEKQREYLDLEALKEALIQGVGSGVAITDIKGHINYFNPQAQALTSLQEGAVKGKKLSDIFPGLTYNFDGGKDSKRVTVDDFAFTDSQGRNKHLRLTLAPLSDPGQKAIGYVSIFEDVTKQKELEEKIRLEAEMRKARERELSDRQDGGEASTFRF
;
A
#
# COMPACT_ATOMS: atom_id res chain seq x y z
N MET A 1 -5.20 10.99 -11.43
CA MET A 1 -4.48 11.76 -12.47
C MET A 1 -3.86 13.09 -11.97
N ASN A 2 -3.80 13.36 -10.66
CA ASN A 2 -3.22 14.59 -10.07
C ASN A 2 -2.09 14.30 -9.04
N GLU A 3 -1.48 13.11 -9.07
CA GLU A 3 -0.52 12.66 -8.04
C GLU A 3 0.91 13.09 -8.35
N GLU A 4 1.38 12.96 -9.60
CA GLU A 4 2.75 13.35 -9.99
C GLU A 4 3.16 14.79 -9.60
N PRO A 5 2.36 15.86 -9.85
CA PRO A 5 2.77 17.20 -9.48
C PRO A 5 2.81 17.40 -7.95
N ARG A 6 1.96 16.69 -7.18
CA ARG A 6 1.95 16.78 -5.72
C ARG A 6 3.15 16.04 -5.12
N GLU A 7 3.51 14.90 -5.68
CA GLU A 7 4.70 14.15 -5.27
C GLU A 7 5.98 14.95 -5.54
N LEU A 8 6.09 15.55 -6.73
CA LEU A 8 7.24 16.39 -7.07
C LEU A 8 7.32 17.61 -6.13
N GLN A 9 6.19 18.24 -5.82
CA GLN A 9 6.14 19.33 -4.84
C GLN A 9 6.58 18.88 -3.44
N ARG A 10 6.18 17.67 -2.99
CA ARG A 10 6.63 17.08 -1.72
C ARG A 10 8.14 16.85 -1.72
N LYS A 11 8.69 16.29 -2.80
CA LYS A 11 10.14 16.08 -2.97
C LYS A 11 10.92 17.40 -2.93
N ILE A 12 10.43 18.44 -3.60
CA ILE A 12 11.05 19.79 -3.58
C ILE A 12 11.05 20.39 -2.16
N LYS A 13 9.94 20.28 -1.42
CA LYS A 13 9.90 20.74 -0.02
C LYS A 13 10.91 20.02 0.86
N TRP A 14 11.06 18.70 0.66
CA TRP A 14 12.03 17.90 1.41
C TRP A 14 13.47 18.27 1.08
N LEU A 15 13.77 18.57 -0.19
CA LEU A 15 15.08 19.09 -0.59
C LEU A 15 15.36 20.43 0.08
N LEU A 16 14.42 21.39 0.02
CA LEU A 16 14.59 22.70 0.64
C LEU A 16 14.86 22.58 2.14
N PHE A 17 14.16 21.69 2.82
CA PHE A 17 14.42 21.36 4.22
C PHE A 17 15.83 20.78 4.42
N LEU A 18 16.21 19.75 3.66
CA LEU A 18 17.52 19.12 3.74
C LEU A 18 18.65 20.13 3.49
N ARG A 19 18.47 21.02 2.51
CA ARG A 19 19.41 22.10 2.19
C ARG A 19 19.61 23.05 3.36
N VAL A 20 18.52 23.47 4.02
CA VAL A 20 18.60 24.31 5.23
C VAL A 20 19.36 23.60 6.34
N VAL A 21 19.14 22.30 6.54
CA VAL A 21 19.88 21.49 7.52
C VAL A 21 21.38 21.44 7.18
N ILE A 22 21.74 21.19 5.91
CA ILE A 22 23.13 21.16 5.45
C ILE A 22 23.79 22.53 5.66
N ILE A 23 23.17 23.61 5.19
CA ILE A 23 23.70 24.98 5.35
C ILE A 23 23.89 25.32 6.83
N THR A 24 22.92 24.95 7.68
CA THR A 24 23.00 25.19 9.13
C THR A 24 24.15 24.41 9.77
N PHE A 25 24.36 23.16 9.36
CA PHE A 25 25.50 22.36 9.79
C PHE A 25 26.83 23.02 9.41
N PHE A 26 26.99 23.47 8.17
CA PHE A 26 28.20 24.16 7.71
C PHE A 26 28.43 25.51 8.41
N LEU A 27 27.37 26.27 8.65
CA LEU A 27 27.44 27.52 9.39
C LEU A 27 27.86 27.26 10.85
N GLY A 28 27.29 26.23 11.49
CA GLY A 28 27.69 25.81 12.83
C GLY A 28 29.14 25.34 12.90
N ALA A 29 29.58 24.52 11.93
CA ALA A 29 30.95 24.03 11.85
C ALA A 29 31.97 25.16 11.66
N THR A 30 31.68 26.12 10.80
CA THR A 30 32.55 27.29 10.58
C THR A 30 32.61 28.20 11.81
N ALA A 31 31.49 28.42 12.50
CA ALA A 31 31.45 29.18 13.75
C ALA A 31 32.23 28.50 14.88
N LEU A 32 32.08 27.18 15.01
CA LEU A 32 32.82 26.38 15.99
C LEU A 32 34.32 26.44 15.74
N PHE A 33 34.75 26.27 14.49
CA PHE A 33 36.16 26.33 14.12
C PHE A 33 36.77 27.70 14.43
N HIS A 34 36.05 28.79 14.14
CA HIS A 34 36.46 30.15 14.48
C HIS A 34 36.62 30.33 16.00
N PHE A 35 35.65 29.87 16.80
CA PHE A 35 35.66 30.02 18.25
C PHE A 35 36.79 29.22 18.94
N PHE A 36 37.04 27.99 18.49
CA PHE A 36 38.01 27.09 19.15
C PHE A 36 39.45 27.28 18.72
N LYS A 37 39.71 27.66 17.45
CA LYS A 37 41.08 27.79 16.93
C LYS A 37 41.57 29.23 16.79
N GLY A 38 40.77 30.24 17.14
CA GLY A 38 41.11 31.64 16.85
C GLY A 38 41.32 31.85 15.35
N GLY A 39 40.46 31.21 14.53
CA GLY A 39 40.62 31.16 13.09
C GLY A 39 40.58 32.54 12.44
N ASP A 40 41.22 32.67 11.27
CA ASP A 40 41.24 33.93 10.53
C ASP A 40 39.80 34.42 10.26
N SER A 41 39.47 35.56 10.86
CA SER A 41 38.17 36.23 10.74
C SER A 41 37.80 36.55 9.28
N SER A 42 38.79 36.63 8.38
CA SER A 42 38.60 36.84 6.95
C SER A 42 37.92 35.65 6.26
N ILE A 43 38.38 34.42 6.54
CA ILE A 43 37.82 33.19 5.96
C ILE A 43 36.40 32.96 6.49
N PHE A 44 36.20 33.17 7.78
CA PHE A 44 34.89 33.07 8.42
C PHE A 44 33.88 34.03 7.78
N ARG A 45 34.24 35.31 7.59
CA ARG A 45 33.35 36.31 6.97
C ARG A 45 33.08 36.01 5.50
N SER A 46 34.08 35.51 4.76
CA SER A 46 33.96 35.19 3.34
C SER A 46 33.03 33.98 3.09
N LEU A 47 33.01 33.00 4.00
CA LEU A 47 32.09 31.85 3.94
C LEU A 47 30.66 32.18 4.37
N GLN A 48 30.46 33.14 5.29
CA GLN A 48 29.13 33.52 5.77
C GLN A 48 28.25 34.10 4.66
N VAL A 49 28.80 34.92 3.76
CA VAL A 49 28.03 35.58 2.69
C VAL A 49 27.32 34.58 1.77
N PRO A 50 28.01 33.60 1.13
CA PRO A 50 27.34 32.62 0.28
C PRO A 50 26.39 31.70 1.06
N LEU A 51 26.70 31.35 2.31
CA LEU A 51 25.81 30.54 3.16
C LEU A 51 24.51 31.29 3.52
N ILE A 52 24.58 32.57 3.86
CA ILE A 52 23.41 33.40 4.15
C ILE A 52 22.60 33.63 2.87
N ALA A 53 23.25 33.93 1.75
CA ALA A 53 22.58 34.08 0.46
C ALA A 53 21.81 32.80 0.07
N ALA A 54 22.43 31.63 0.28
CA ALA A 54 21.80 30.34 0.07
C ALA A 54 20.57 30.12 0.97
N TYR A 55 20.64 30.57 2.22
CA TYR A 55 19.53 30.50 3.18
C TYR A 55 18.35 31.36 2.72
N VAL A 56 18.62 32.62 2.34
CA VAL A 56 17.60 33.55 1.83
C VAL A 56 16.96 33.00 0.56
N ILE A 57 17.74 32.44 -0.36
CA ILE A 57 17.22 31.86 -1.60
C ILE A 57 16.41 30.60 -1.33
N SER A 58 16.80 29.78 -0.36
CA SER A 58 16.03 28.59 0.05
C SER A 58 14.67 28.96 0.63
N ILE A 59 14.61 29.99 1.50
CA ILE A 59 13.35 30.50 2.07
C ILE A 59 12.48 31.11 0.97
N SER A 60 13.06 31.98 0.14
CA SER A 60 12.34 32.63 -0.96
C SER A 60 11.76 31.59 -1.93
N SER A 61 12.54 30.55 -2.24
CA SER A 61 12.10 29.42 -3.05
C SER A 61 10.94 28.65 -2.43
N ALA A 62 10.96 28.44 -1.10
CA ALA A 62 9.87 27.77 -0.39
C ALA A 62 8.56 28.57 -0.43
N LEU A 63 8.67 29.91 -0.33
CA LEU A 63 7.54 30.82 -0.41
C LEU A 63 6.96 30.89 -1.83
N ILE A 64 7.81 30.84 -2.86
CA ILE A 64 7.39 30.95 -4.27
C ILE A 64 6.83 29.64 -4.82
N LEU A 65 7.22 28.50 -4.25
CA LEU A 65 6.81 27.15 -4.67
C LEU A 65 5.30 26.99 -4.97
N PRO A 66 4.34 27.54 -4.19
CA PRO A 66 2.91 27.42 -4.46
C PRO A 66 2.46 28.12 -5.74
N TRP A 67 3.21 29.12 -6.23
CA TRP A 67 2.85 29.92 -7.41
C TRP A 67 3.46 29.39 -8.71
N ILE A 68 4.33 28.38 -8.65
CA ILE A 68 5.04 27.85 -9.81
C ILE A 68 4.23 26.79 -10.52
N LYS A 69 3.98 27.00 -11.81
CA LYS A 69 3.26 26.05 -12.68
C LYS A 69 4.15 24.92 -13.19
N ASN A 70 5.43 25.19 -13.49
CA ASN A 70 6.38 24.20 -13.99
C ASN A 70 7.38 23.78 -12.89
N LEU A 71 7.00 22.77 -12.12
CA LEU A 71 7.81 22.24 -11.01
C LEU A 71 9.11 21.57 -11.49
N SER A 72 9.13 21.01 -12.70
CA SER A 72 10.32 20.34 -13.26
C SER A 72 11.42 21.36 -13.61
N PHE A 73 11.05 22.44 -14.30
CA PHE A 73 12.00 23.54 -14.58
C PHE A 73 12.53 24.16 -13.28
N PHE A 74 11.64 24.36 -12.30
CA PHE A 74 12.04 24.89 -10.99
C PHE A 74 13.01 23.96 -10.26
N ALA A 75 12.78 22.65 -10.29
CA ALA A 75 13.69 21.67 -9.70
C ALA A 75 15.10 21.72 -10.36
N HIS A 76 15.17 21.81 -11.69
CA HIS A 76 16.46 22.02 -12.39
C HIS A 76 17.14 23.32 -11.95
N ALA A 77 16.42 24.44 -11.95
CA ALA A 77 16.96 25.73 -11.55
C ALA A 77 17.49 25.74 -10.10
N GLN A 78 16.82 25.01 -9.19
CA GLN A 78 17.28 24.87 -7.82
C GLN A 78 18.60 24.09 -7.72
N VAL A 79 18.68 22.96 -8.42
CA VAL A 79 19.87 22.12 -8.41
C VAL A 79 21.06 22.84 -9.08
N ASP A 80 20.83 23.54 -10.20
CA ASP A 80 21.86 24.33 -10.87
C ASP A 80 22.37 25.45 -9.95
N PHE A 81 21.46 26.10 -9.20
CA PHE A 81 21.84 27.06 -8.19
C PHE A 81 22.67 26.44 -7.05
N ASP A 82 22.36 25.21 -6.63
CA ASP A 82 23.16 24.48 -5.64
C ASP A 82 24.59 24.23 -6.14
N VAL A 83 24.74 23.81 -7.41
CA VAL A 83 26.04 23.62 -8.06
C VAL A 83 26.82 24.93 -8.12
N LEU A 84 26.17 26.04 -8.51
CA LEU A 84 26.80 27.36 -8.56
C LEU A 84 27.21 27.88 -7.18
N LEU A 85 26.38 27.65 -6.16
CA LEU A 85 26.70 28.00 -4.78
C LEU A 85 27.93 27.23 -4.31
N VAL A 86 27.98 25.92 -4.52
CA VAL A 86 29.15 25.10 -4.17
C VAL A 86 30.39 25.62 -4.90
N THR A 87 30.25 25.93 -6.19
CA THR A 87 31.32 26.51 -7.00
C THR A 87 31.84 27.83 -6.41
N GLY A 88 30.93 28.72 -6.01
CA GLY A 88 31.25 29.99 -5.38
C GLY A 88 31.92 29.83 -4.01
N ILE A 89 31.48 28.86 -3.20
CA ILE A 89 32.13 28.53 -1.92
C ILE A 89 33.58 28.10 -2.18
N VAL A 90 33.81 27.13 -3.06
CA VAL A 90 35.16 26.63 -3.37
C VAL A 90 36.05 27.76 -3.88
N PHE A 91 35.53 28.59 -4.80
CA PHE A 91 36.24 29.73 -5.35
C PHE A 91 36.68 30.74 -4.28
N ILE A 92 35.79 31.10 -3.36
CA ILE A 92 36.07 32.07 -2.29
C ILE A 92 37.05 31.49 -1.27
N THR A 93 36.93 30.20 -0.96
CA THR A 93 37.78 29.54 0.04
C THR A 93 39.22 29.35 -0.43
N GLY A 94 39.47 29.43 -1.74
CA GLY A 94 40.81 29.58 -2.31
C GLY A 94 41.72 28.35 -2.21
N ASP A 95 41.23 27.23 -1.70
CA ASP A 95 41.99 25.99 -1.52
C ASP A 95 41.25 24.81 -2.16
N ILE A 96 41.93 24.10 -3.08
CA ILE A 96 41.42 22.88 -3.72
C ILE A 96 41.60 21.67 -2.79
N GLU A 97 42.52 21.73 -1.82
CA GLU A 97 42.60 20.72 -0.75
C GLU A 97 41.43 20.83 0.24
N SER A 98 40.62 21.87 0.11
CA SER A 98 39.42 22.03 0.91
C SER A 98 38.46 20.87 0.67
N PRO A 99 37.79 20.33 1.71
CA PRO A 99 36.83 19.24 1.55
C PRO A 99 35.61 19.63 0.70
N PHE A 100 35.36 20.92 0.43
CA PHE A 100 34.12 21.38 -0.21
C PHE A 100 33.74 20.77 -1.58
N PRO A 101 34.64 20.27 -2.45
CA PRO A 101 34.24 19.57 -3.66
C PRO A 101 33.33 18.35 -3.43
N PHE A 102 33.33 17.75 -2.23
CA PHE A 102 32.35 16.70 -1.90
C PHE A 102 30.89 17.20 -2.00
N LEU A 103 30.65 18.51 -1.84
CA LEU A 103 29.31 19.09 -1.89
C LEU A 103 28.66 18.97 -3.28
N TYR A 104 29.45 18.87 -4.36
CA TYR A 104 28.92 18.55 -5.69
C TYR A 104 28.20 17.20 -5.68
N ASN A 105 28.71 16.22 -4.93
CA ASN A 105 28.06 14.91 -4.82
C ASN A 105 26.68 15.03 -4.16
N LEU A 106 26.52 15.90 -3.15
CA LEU A 106 25.23 16.14 -2.51
C LEU A 106 24.24 16.80 -3.50
N ALA A 107 24.70 17.75 -4.31
CA ALA A 107 23.86 18.36 -5.35
C ALA A 107 23.41 17.33 -6.40
N ILE A 108 24.31 16.43 -6.83
CA ILE A 108 24.01 15.35 -7.77
C ILE A 108 22.99 14.35 -7.16
N ILE A 109 23.17 13.94 -5.90
CA ILE A 109 22.24 13.05 -5.19
C ILE A 109 20.85 13.70 -5.11
N ASN A 110 20.79 14.98 -4.73
CA ASN A 110 19.54 15.73 -4.67
C ASN A 110 18.84 15.80 -6.04
N SER A 111 19.61 16.01 -7.11
CA SER A 111 19.08 15.96 -8.47
C SER A 111 18.51 14.60 -8.83
N ALA A 112 19.17 13.51 -8.42
CA ALA A 112 18.70 12.15 -8.68
C ALA A 112 17.37 11.84 -7.98
N ILE A 113 17.18 12.35 -6.76
CA ILE A 113 15.94 12.18 -5.99
C ILE A 113 14.77 12.93 -6.66
N LEU A 114 15.03 14.12 -7.20
CA LEU A 114 14.01 14.97 -7.81
C LEU A 114 13.65 14.58 -9.24
N LEU A 115 14.68 14.37 -10.06
CA LEU A 115 14.60 14.33 -11.52
C LEU A 115 15.08 12.98 -12.09
N PHE A 116 15.29 12.00 -11.21
CA PHE A 116 15.75 10.65 -11.54
C PHE A 116 17.06 10.67 -12.35
N TYR A 117 17.22 9.67 -13.22
CA TYR A 117 18.44 9.45 -13.99
C TYR A 117 18.78 10.63 -14.91
N GLY A 118 17.79 11.22 -15.58
CA GLY A 118 18.01 12.32 -16.52
C GLY A 118 18.58 13.57 -15.85
N GLY A 119 17.96 14.01 -14.75
CA GLY A 119 18.46 15.19 -14.04
C GLY A 119 19.81 14.95 -13.37
N ALA A 120 20.04 13.77 -12.78
CA ALA A 120 21.32 13.44 -12.15
C ALA A 120 22.50 13.56 -13.13
N PHE A 121 22.35 13.07 -14.36
CA PHE A 121 23.38 13.16 -15.39
C PHE A 121 23.62 14.58 -15.89
N ILE A 122 22.55 15.37 -16.08
CA ILE A 122 22.66 16.78 -16.46
C ILE A 122 23.43 17.55 -15.38
N THR A 123 23.06 17.33 -14.11
CA THR A 123 23.71 17.96 -12.96
C THR A 123 25.17 17.53 -12.80
N ALA A 124 25.50 16.26 -13.05
CA ALA A 124 26.87 15.79 -13.04
C ALA A 124 27.71 16.42 -14.17
N GLY A 125 27.12 16.60 -15.36
CA GLY A 125 27.76 17.32 -16.46
C GLY A 125 28.02 18.79 -16.12
N PHE A 126 27.02 19.47 -15.57
CA PHE A 126 27.16 20.86 -15.12
C PHE A 126 28.18 21.02 -13.98
N SER A 127 28.14 20.11 -13.00
CA SER A 127 29.13 20.05 -11.91
C SER A 127 30.54 19.80 -12.43
N SER A 128 30.70 18.89 -13.40
CA SER A 128 32.00 18.62 -14.04
C SER A 128 32.55 19.85 -14.75
N PHE A 129 31.68 20.59 -15.46
CA PHE A 129 32.04 21.84 -16.12
C PHE A 129 32.48 22.90 -15.10
N CYS A 130 31.69 23.16 -14.07
CA CYS A 130 32.02 24.13 -13.02
C CYS A 130 33.30 23.75 -12.27
N TYR A 131 33.47 22.48 -11.91
CA TYR A 131 34.66 21.99 -11.22
C TYR A 131 35.92 22.11 -12.09
N THR A 132 35.83 21.75 -13.37
CA THR A 132 36.94 21.91 -14.32
C THR A 132 37.31 23.38 -14.49
N ALA A 133 36.33 24.27 -14.60
CA ALA A 133 36.57 25.71 -14.68
C ALA A 133 37.28 26.26 -13.42
N LEU A 134 36.91 25.77 -12.23
CA LEU A 134 37.59 26.11 -10.98
C LEU A 134 39.04 25.61 -10.95
N LEU A 135 39.29 24.38 -11.37
CA LEU A 135 40.65 23.83 -11.42
C LEU A 135 41.53 24.60 -12.40
N LEU A 136 41.01 24.94 -13.58
CA LEU A 136 41.73 25.77 -14.57
C LEU A 136 42.02 27.17 -14.03
N TRP A 137 41.04 27.79 -13.37
CA TRP A 137 41.23 29.09 -12.71
C TRP A 137 42.32 29.05 -11.64
N SER A 138 42.28 28.04 -10.78
CA SER A 138 43.27 27.85 -9.72
C SER A 138 44.66 27.58 -10.28
N GLN A 139 44.76 26.75 -11.31
CA GLN A 139 46.01 26.51 -12.02
C GLN A 139 46.56 27.79 -12.66
N TYR A 140 45.73 28.63 -13.27
CA TYR A 140 46.18 29.93 -13.79
C TYR A 140 46.72 30.85 -12.68
N ARG A 141 46.03 30.91 -11.53
CA ARG A 141 46.45 31.68 -10.34
C ARG A 141 47.82 31.24 -9.81
N TRP A 142 48.10 29.93 -9.81
CA TRP A 142 49.35 29.34 -9.29
C TRP A 142 50.45 29.21 -10.34
N ALA A 143 50.11 29.05 -11.62
CA ALA A 143 51.04 28.99 -12.74
C ALA A 143 51.83 30.30 -12.91
N GLY A 144 51.21 31.44 -12.58
CA GLY A 144 51.89 32.74 -12.52
C GLY A 144 52.93 32.88 -11.39
N ALA A 145 52.95 31.96 -10.41
CA ALA A 145 53.86 32.01 -9.28
C ALA A 145 55.11 31.13 -9.45
N LEU A 146 55.00 29.87 -9.89
CA LEU A 146 56.14 28.93 -9.92
C LEU A 146 55.99 27.73 -10.90
N GLY A 147 55.17 27.86 -11.96
CA GLY A 147 54.96 26.76 -12.92
C GLY A 147 54.30 25.55 -12.26
N ALA A 148 52.99 25.64 -12.03
CA ALA A 148 52.22 24.59 -11.38
C ALA A 148 52.39 23.23 -12.11
N PRO A 149 52.62 22.12 -11.38
CA PRO A 149 52.72 20.81 -11.99
C PRO A 149 51.35 20.42 -12.56
N GLY A 150 51.22 20.43 -13.89
CA GLY A 150 49.98 20.03 -14.59
C GLY A 150 49.49 18.63 -14.21
N GLY A 151 50.35 17.78 -13.66
CA GLY A 151 50.01 16.45 -13.15
C GLY A 151 48.94 16.45 -12.04
N GLN A 152 48.90 17.49 -11.18
CA GLN A 152 47.90 17.55 -10.10
C GLN A 152 46.49 17.86 -10.63
N LEU A 153 46.38 18.77 -11.61
CA LEU A 153 45.10 19.00 -12.31
C LEU A 153 44.64 17.75 -13.04
N VAL A 154 45.54 17.03 -13.72
CA VAL A 154 45.18 15.77 -14.39
C VAL A 154 44.68 14.74 -13.36
N MET A 155 45.32 14.63 -12.20
CA MET A 155 44.90 13.73 -11.13
C MET A 155 43.50 14.10 -10.60
N ASP A 156 43.26 15.37 -10.28
CA ASP A 156 41.99 15.83 -9.72
C ASP A 156 40.83 15.63 -10.70
N LEU A 157 41.05 15.91 -11.99
CA LEU A 157 40.06 15.62 -13.02
C LEU A 157 39.81 14.11 -13.15
N THR A 158 40.87 13.31 -13.15
CA THR A 158 40.78 11.86 -13.31
C THR A 158 40.05 11.19 -12.15
N LEU A 159 40.17 11.72 -10.93
CA LEU A 159 39.47 11.17 -9.76
C LEU A 159 38.04 11.70 -9.62
N ASN A 160 37.79 13.00 -9.86
CA ASN A 160 36.50 13.60 -9.52
C ASN A 160 35.45 13.47 -10.62
N LEU A 161 35.81 13.63 -11.90
CA LEU A 161 34.81 13.55 -12.99
C LEU A 161 34.13 12.18 -13.04
N PRO A 162 34.87 11.05 -13.05
CA PRO A 162 34.23 9.73 -13.03
C PRO A 162 33.38 9.51 -11.79
N THR A 163 33.80 10.05 -10.65
CA THR A 163 33.06 9.97 -9.39
C THR A 163 31.70 10.67 -9.48
N PHE A 164 31.63 11.86 -10.09
CA PHE A 164 30.35 12.56 -10.31
C PHE A 164 29.37 11.74 -11.16
N PHE A 165 29.84 11.13 -12.25
CA PHE A 165 29.01 10.28 -13.11
C PHE A 165 28.65 8.95 -12.44
N LEU A 166 29.54 8.37 -11.64
CA LEU A 166 29.27 7.16 -10.88
C LEU A 166 28.20 7.42 -9.82
N ILE A 167 28.28 8.53 -9.10
CA ILE A 167 27.27 8.95 -8.12
C ILE A 167 25.95 9.27 -8.82
N ALA A 168 25.96 9.98 -9.94
CA ALA A 168 24.74 10.22 -10.73
C ALA A 168 24.07 8.92 -11.17
N SER A 169 24.87 7.94 -11.62
CA SER A 169 24.37 6.62 -12.04
C SER A 169 23.78 5.85 -10.86
N LEU A 170 24.52 5.74 -9.75
CA LEU A 170 24.13 4.95 -8.58
C LEU A 170 22.93 5.57 -7.87
N SER A 171 22.97 6.88 -7.60
CA SER A 171 21.88 7.60 -6.96
C SER A 171 20.65 7.66 -7.86
N GLY A 172 20.82 7.84 -9.18
CA GLY A 172 19.72 7.79 -10.15
C GLY A 172 19.06 6.42 -10.20
N PHE A 173 19.85 5.34 -10.23
CA PHE A 173 19.36 3.96 -10.17
C PHE A 173 18.62 3.69 -8.86
N LEU A 174 19.21 4.06 -7.72
CA LEU A 174 18.64 3.83 -6.40
C LEU A 174 17.35 4.63 -6.20
N ALA A 175 17.32 5.90 -6.60
CA ALA A 175 16.12 6.73 -6.53
C ALA A 175 14.98 6.14 -7.39
N ARG A 176 15.30 5.64 -8.58
CA ARG A 176 14.31 4.96 -9.44
C ARG A 176 13.82 3.66 -8.82
N LYS A 177 14.72 2.83 -8.29
CA LYS A 177 14.35 1.56 -7.64
C LYS A 177 13.52 1.76 -6.39
N LEU A 178 13.84 2.76 -5.59
CA LEU A 178 13.06 3.12 -4.40
C LEU A 178 11.64 3.57 -4.79
N PHE A 179 11.52 4.40 -5.83
CA PHE A 179 10.24 4.85 -6.35
C PHE A 179 9.40 3.70 -6.92
N GLU A 180 10.01 2.80 -7.70
CA GLU A 180 9.36 1.58 -8.22
C GLU A 180 8.87 0.68 -7.08
N ALA A 181 9.67 0.52 -6.01
CA ALA A 181 9.31 -0.28 -4.84
C ALA A 181 8.17 0.34 -4.02
N GLU A 182 8.21 1.65 -3.77
CA GLU A 182 7.13 2.37 -3.06
C GLU A 182 5.80 2.23 -3.82
N ARG A 183 5.82 2.42 -5.15
CA ARG A 183 4.64 2.27 -6.00
C ARG A 183 4.08 0.85 -5.97
N LEU A 184 4.95 -0.15 -6.08
CA LEU A 184 4.54 -1.56 -6.04
C LEU A 184 3.91 -1.93 -4.68
N LEU A 185 4.46 -1.41 -3.58
CA LEU A 185 3.89 -1.63 -2.24
C LEU A 185 2.49 -1.03 -2.10
N VAL A 186 2.29 0.20 -2.59
CA VAL A 186 0.98 0.85 -2.57
C VAL A 186 -0.04 0.08 -3.43
N GLU A 187 0.37 -0.38 -4.61
CA GLU A 187 -0.49 -1.18 -5.50
C GLU A 187 -0.87 -2.51 -4.85
N LYS A 188 0.08 -3.22 -4.26
CA LYS A 188 -0.18 -4.46 -3.53
C LYS A 188 -1.10 -4.24 -2.33
N GLN A 189 -0.87 -3.18 -1.55
CA GLN A 189 -1.74 -2.84 -0.43
C GLN A 189 -3.20 -2.62 -0.89
N ARG A 190 -3.39 -1.95 -2.03
CA ARG A 190 -4.71 -1.72 -2.61
C ARG A 190 -5.36 -3.03 -3.08
N GLU A 191 -4.61 -3.87 -3.79
CA GLU A 191 -5.07 -5.20 -4.24
C GLU A 191 -5.51 -6.08 -3.05
N TYR A 192 -4.77 -6.05 -1.94
CA TYR A 192 -5.16 -6.75 -0.72
C TYR A 192 -6.48 -6.25 -0.14
N LEU A 193 -6.66 -4.92 -0.06
CA LEU A 193 -7.90 -4.33 0.46
C LEU A 193 -9.10 -4.64 -0.44
N ASP A 194 -8.93 -4.59 -1.76
CA ASP A 194 -9.98 -4.92 -2.72
C ASP A 194 -10.37 -6.41 -2.62
N LEU A 195 -9.38 -7.30 -2.43
CA LEU A 195 -9.62 -8.73 -2.20
C LEU A 195 -10.37 -8.98 -0.88
N GLU A 196 -10.02 -8.27 0.19
CA GLU A 196 -10.69 -8.36 1.49
C GLU A 196 -12.14 -7.87 1.41
N ALA A 197 -12.38 -6.74 0.74
CA ALA A 197 -13.72 -6.22 0.49
C ALA A 197 -14.56 -7.17 -0.37
N LEU A 198 -13.97 -7.78 -1.42
CA LEU A 198 -14.65 -8.78 -2.23
C LEU A 198 -15.01 -10.02 -1.42
N LYS A 199 -14.09 -10.52 -0.60
CA LYS A 199 -14.33 -11.65 0.30
C LYS A 199 -15.49 -11.34 1.25
N GLU A 200 -15.51 -10.16 1.85
CA GLU A 200 -16.58 -9.74 2.74
C GLU A 200 -17.92 -9.61 1.99
N ALA A 201 -17.92 -9.00 0.80
CA ALA A 201 -19.11 -8.87 -0.04
C ALA A 201 -19.66 -10.23 -0.49
N LEU A 202 -18.82 -11.22 -0.78
CA LEU A 202 -19.26 -12.58 -1.10
C LEU A 202 -19.86 -13.27 0.13
N ILE A 203 -19.26 -13.14 1.31
CA ILE A 203 -19.79 -13.69 2.56
C ILE A 203 -21.14 -13.04 2.93
N GLN A 204 -21.32 -11.75 2.65
CA GLN A 204 -22.57 -11.02 2.92
C GLN A 204 -23.63 -11.22 1.83
N GLY A 205 -23.21 -11.30 0.56
CA GLY A 205 -24.06 -11.27 -0.63
C GLY A 205 -24.76 -12.58 -0.96
N VAL A 206 -24.33 -13.70 -0.39
CA VAL A 206 -25.04 -14.99 -0.54
C VAL A 206 -26.40 -14.98 0.18
N GLY A 207 -26.70 -13.98 1.03
CA GLY A 207 -27.98 -13.90 1.76
C GLY A 207 -28.16 -14.99 2.82
N SER A 208 -27.32 -16.02 2.78
CA SER A 208 -27.21 -17.08 3.77
C SER A 208 -26.39 -16.62 4.97
N GLY A 209 -26.82 -17.04 6.15
CA GLY A 209 -26.02 -16.91 7.36
C GLY A 209 -24.78 -17.79 7.26
N VAL A 210 -23.64 -17.34 7.77
CA VAL A 210 -22.41 -18.12 7.81
C VAL A 210 -21.86 -18.11 9.23
N ALA A 211 -21.63 -19.30 9.78
CA ALA A 211 -20.87 -19.51 11.01
C ALA A 211 -19.60 -20.31 10.72
N ILE A 212 -18.51 -19.99 11.40
CA ILE A 212 -17.29 -20.81 11.37
C ILE A 212 -17.03 -21.31 12.77
N THR A 213 -16.79 -22.61 12.90
CA THR A 213 -16.53 -23.29 14.17
C THR A 213 -15.13 -23.91 14.21
N ASP A 214 -14.60 -24.13 15.41
CA ASP A 214 -13.40 -24.95 15.62
C ASP A 214 -13.68 -26.46 15.40
N ILE A 215 -12.65 -27.29 15.52
CA ILE A 215 -12.77 -28.75 15.40
C ILE A 215 -13.74 -29.40 16.41
N LYS A 216 -14.08 -28.71 17.51
CA LYS A 216 -15.01 -29.19 18.55
C LYS A 216 -16.42 -28.60 18.38
N GLY A 217 -16.64 -27.78 17.35
CA GLY A 217 -17.92 -27.15 17.06
C GLY A 217 -18.17 -25.83 17.82
N HIS A 218 -17.18 -25.20 18.44
CA HIS A 218 -17.34 -23.88 19.07
C HIS A 218 -17.28 -22.77 18.03
N ILE A 219 -18.26 -21.84 18.08
CA ILE A 219 -18.40 -20.77 17.09
C ILE A 219 -17.34 -19.69 17.30
N ASN A 220 -16.54 -19.43 16.27
CA ASN A 220 -15.51 -18.40 16.25
C ASN A 220 -15.90 -17.15 15.44
N TYR A 221 -16.78 -17.34 14.44
CA TYR A 221 -17.26 -16.29 13.55
C TYR A 221 -18.74 -16.50 13.24
N PHE A 222 -19.51 -15.42 13.19
CA PHE A 222 -20.93 -15.45 12.90
C PHE A 222 -21.34 -14.18 12.11
N ASN A 223 -21.57 -14.31 10.80
CA ASN A 223 -21.78 -13.16 9.93
C ASN A 223 -23.09 -12.41 10.26
N PRO A 224 -23.25 -11.13 9.83
CA PRO A 224 -24.46 -10.35 10.09
C PRO A 224 -25.75 -10.98 9.54
N GLN A 225 -25.68 -11.72 8.42
CA GLN A 225 -26.85 -12.42 7.87
C GLN A 225 -27.32 -13.55 8.79
N ALA A 226 -26.40 -14.29 9.43
CA ALA A 226 -26.75 -15.31 10.41
C ALA A 226 -27.41 -14.67 11.64
N GLN A 227 -26.94 -13.48 12.05
CA GLN A 227 -27.57 -12.71 13.11
C GLN A 227 -28.99 -12.26 12.73
N ALA A 228 -29.20 -11.78 11.50
CA ALA A 228 -30.51 -11.37 11.02
C ALA A 228 -31.49 -12.54 10.85
N LEU A 229 -31.00 -13.70 10.38
CA LEU A 229 -31.80 -14.91 10.18
C LEU A 229 -32.26 -15.51 11.51
N THR A 230 -31.34 -15.60 12.48
CA THR A 230 -31.55 -16.30 13.76
C THR A 230 -31.98 -15.38 14.91
N SER A 231 -31.87 -14.06 14.72
CA SER A 231 -32.05 -13.03 15.76
C SER A 231 -31.09 -13.18 16.95
N LEU A 232 -29.92 -13.78 16.73
CA LEU A 232 -28.85 -13.96 17.72
C LEU A 232 -27.66 -13.05 17.41
N GLN A 233 -27.14 -12.36 18.41
CA GLN A 233 -25.95 -11.51 18.27
C GLN A 233 -24.67 -12.35 18.34
N GLU A 234 -23.63 -11.98 17.56
CA GLU A 234 -22.36 -12.71 17.54
C GLU A 234 -21.74 -12.85 18.94
N GLY A 235 -21.77 -11.78 19.74
CA GLY A 235 -21.24 -11.79 21.11
C GLY A 235 -21.93 -12.80 22.05
N ALA A 236 -23.18 -13.18 21.78
CA ALA A 236 -23.92 -14.13 22.60
C ALA A 236 -23.70 -15.60 22.19
N VAL A 237 -23.22 -15.83 20.96
CA VAL A 237 -23.02 -17.17 20.38
C VAL A 237 -21.55 -17.57 20.28
N LYS A 238 -20.63 -16.60 20.28
CA LYS A 238 -19.19 -16.83 20.21
C LYS A 238 -18.70 -17.70 21.37
N GLY A 239 -17.92 -18.72 21.06
CA GLY A 239 -17.38 -19.68 22.02
C GLY A 239 -18.36 -20.75 22.51
N LYS A 240 -19.65 -20.68 22.15
CA LYS A 240 -20.62 -21.74 22.43
C LYS A 240 -20.61 -22.79 21.33
N LYS A 241 -20.99 -24.02 21.68
CA LYS A 241 -21.06 -25.12 20.72
C LYS A 241 -22.28 -24.95 19.81
N LEU A 242 -22.11 -25.18 18.51
CA LEU A 242 -23.18 -24.98 17.54
C LEU A 242 -24.42 -25.83 17.84
N SER A 243 -24.22 -27.07 18.33
CA SER A 243 -25.28 -27.99 18.74
C SER A 243 -26.12 -27.47 19.91
N ASP A 244 -25.56 -26.63 20.78
CA ASP A 244 -26.27 -26.10 21.95
C ASP A 244 -27.24 -24.98 21.56
N ILE A 245 -26.93 -24.28 20.46
CA ILE A 245 -27.73 -23.18 19.93
C ILE A 245 -28.81 -23.70 18.98
N PHE A 246 -28.47 -24.73 18.20
CA PHE A 246 -29.36 -25.36 17.22
C PHE A 246 -29.59 -26.83 17.59
N PRO A 247 -30.50 -27.14 18.53
CA PRO A 247 -30.72 -28.52 19.00
C PRO A 247 -31.31 -29.46 17.94
N GLY A 248 -31.76 -28.94 16.80
CA GLY A 248 -32.18 -29.73 15.63
C GLY A 248 -31.03 -30.24 14.76
N LEU A 249 -29.77 -29.96 15.13
CA LEU A 249 -28.60 -30.41 14.40
C LEU A 249 -28.32 -31.90 14.66
N THR A 250 -28.25 -32.71 13.61
CA THR A 250 -27.97 -34.15 13.74
C THR A 250 -26.46 -34.43 13.78
N TYR A 251 -25.64 -33.45 13.39
CA TYR A 251 -24.19 -33.60 13.27
C TYR A 251 -23.49 -33.68 14.64
N ASN A 252 -22.73 -34.75 14.85
CA ASN A 252 -21.96 -34.97 16.08
C ASN A 252 -20.50 -34.51 15.91
N PHE A 253 -20.17 -33.36 16.51
CA PHE A 253 -18.81 -32.82 16.52
C PHE A 253 -17.80 -33.65 17.32
N ASP A 254 -18.26 -34.50 18.24
CA ASP A 254 -17.39 -35.34 19.09
C ASP A 254 -17.13 -36.72 18.47
N GLY A 255 -17.85 -37.07 17.39
CA GLY A 255 -17.76 -38.35 16.69
C GLY A 255 -16.81 -38.31 15.49
N GLY A 256 -15.59 -38.83 15.63
CA GLY A 256 -14.55 -38.80 14.60
C GLY A 256 -14.82 -39.53 13.27
N LYS A 257 -16.03 -40.04 13.01
CA LYS A 257 -16.39 -40.78 11.78
C LYS A 257 -17.00 -39.91 10.67
N ASP A 258 -17.58 -38.75 10.98
CA ASP A 258 -18.27 -37.89 10.00
C ASP A 258 -17.49 -36.62 9.62
N SER A 259 -16.22 -36.51 10.03
CA SER A 259 -15.41 -35.29 9.91
C SER A 259 -15.04 -34.86 8.49
N LYS A 260 -15.45 -35.59 7.45
CA LYS A 260 -15.08 -35.35 6.04
C LYS A 260 -16.26 -35.16 5.09
N ARG A 261 -17.50 -35.30 5.55
CA ARG A 261 -18.68 -35.18 4.69
C ARG A 261 -19.39 -33.86 4.90
N VAL A 262 -19.92 -33.31 3.80
CA VAL A 262 -20.88 -32.21 3.87
C VAL A 262 -22.21 -32.78 4.36
N THR A 263 -22.75 -32.20 5.42
CA THR A 263 -24.05 -32.60 6.00
C THR A 263 -25.05 -31.47 5.78
N VAL A 264 -26.27 -31.81 5.37
CA VAL A 264 -27.35 -30.84 5.17
C VAL A 264 -28.52 -31.27 6.04
N ASP A 265 -28.92 -30.43 6.99
CA ASP A 265 -30.06 -30.64 7.89
C ASP A 265 -31.10 -29.55 7.69
N ASP A 266 -32.36 -29.93 7.53
CA ASP A 266 -33.51 -29.00 7.50
C ASP A 266 -34.23 -29.08 8.86
N PHE A 267 -34.39 -27.97 9.57
CA PHE A 267 -35.10 -27.94 10.84
C PHE A 267 -36.00 -26.71 11.00
N ALA A 268 -37.05 -26.87 11.81
CA ALA A 268 -37.86 -25.75 12.25
C ALA A 268 -37.08 -24.99 13.34
N PHE A 269 -36.98 -23.67 13.18
CA PHE A 269 -36.30 -22.79 14.10
C PHE A 269 -37.25 -21.67 14.51
N THR A 270 -37.45 -21.52 15.81
CA THR A 270 -38.19 -20.39 16.37
C THR A 270 -37.16 -19.37 16.85
N ASP A 271 -37.20 -18.17 16.29
CA ASP A 271 -36.29 -17.10 16.73
C ASP A 271 -36.69 -16.54 18.10
N SER A 272 -35.82 -15.69 18.67
CA SER A 272 -36.05 -15.04 19.97
C SER A 272 -37.28 -14.12 20.01
N GLN A 273 -37.89 -13.83 18.86
CA GLN A 273 -39.11 -13.03 18.69
C GLN A 273 -40.35 -13.92 18.50
N GLY A 274 -40.22 -15.24 18.58
CA GLY A 274 -41.33 -16.19 18.44
C GLY A 274 -41.75 -16.48 16.99
N ARG A 275 -40.97 -16.07 15.99
CA ARG A 275 -41.27 -16.35 14.58
C ARG A 275 -40.74 -17.73 14.20
N ASN A 276 -41.61 -18.57 13.67
CA ASN A 276 -41.22 -19.87 13.12
C ASN A 276 -40.67 -19.71 11.70
N LYS A 277 -39.48 -20.25 11.48
CA LYS A 277 -38.83 -20.33 10.17
C LYS A 277 -38.38 -21.77 9.91
N HIS A 278 -38.30 -22.15 8.64
CA HIS A 278 -37.59 -23.35 8.22
C HIS A 278 -36.19 -22.97 7.78
N LEU A 279 -35.19 -23.43 8.53
CA LEU A 279 -33.79 -23.20 8.20
C LEU A 279 -33.18 -24.48 7.64
N ARG A 280 -32.44 -24.34 6.55
CA ARG A 280 -31.52 -25.35 6.04
C ARG A 280 -30.12 -25.01 6.52
N LEU A 281 -29.45 -25.97 7.13
CA LEU A 281 -28.08 -25.83 7.59
C LEU A 281 -27.17 -26.78 6.83
N THR A 282 -26.24 -26.21 6.08
CA THR A 282 -25.18 -26.95 5.38
C THR A 282 -23.88 -26.83 6.17
N LEU A 283 -23.40 -27.95 6.69
CA LEU A 283 -22.12 -28.08 7.39
C LEU A 283 -21.08 -28.67 6.46
N ALA A 284 -20.00 -27.92 6.21
CA ALA A 284 -18.86 -28.36 5.41
C ALA A 284 -17.56 -28.32 6.24
N PRO A 285 -16.72 -29.37 6.19
CA PRO A 285 -15.44 -29.38 6.90
C PRO A 285 -14.44 -28.40 6.25
N LEU A 286 -13.76 -27.61 7.09
CA LEU A 286 -12.68 -26.72 6.69
C LEU A 286 -11.34 -27.40 6.96
N SER A 287 -10.50 -27.55 5.93
CA SER A 287 -9.19 -28.19 6.03
C SER A 287 -8.07 -27.26 5.56
N ASP A 288 -6.90 -27.38 6.19
CA ASP A 288 -5.66 -26.74 5.77
C ASP A 288 -5.17 -27.35 4.44
N PRO A 289 -4.35 -26.67 3.62
CA PRO A 289 -3.55 -27.26 2.54
C PRO A 289 -2.89 -28.61 2.85
N GLY A 290 -2.55 -28.89 4.11
CA GLY A 290 -2.04 -30.20 4.57
C GLY A 290 -3.12 -31.28 4.82
N GLN A 291 -4.38 -31.09 4.39
CA GLN A 291 -5.54 -31.94 4.66
C GLN A 291 -5.89 -32.17 6.14
N LYS A 292 -5.36 -31.32 7.03
CA LYS A 292 -5.70 -31.36 8.46
C LYS A 292 -6.97 -30.55 8.69
N ALA A 293 -7.96 -31.14 9.34
CA ALA A 293 -9.20 -30.44 9.68
C ALA A 293 -8.90 -29.28 10.66
N ILE A 294 -9.31 -28.07 10.30
CA ILE A 294 -9.18 -26.85 11.11
C ILE A 294 -10.50 -26.55 11.83
N GLY A 295 -11.64 -26.96 11.26
CA GLY A 295 -12.96 -26.71 11.83
C GLY A 295 -14.07 -26.96 10.80
N TYR A 296 -15.19 -26.26 10.94
CA TYR A 296 -16.34 -26.39 10.05
C TYR A 296 -16.91 -25.03 9.66
N VAL A 297 -17.35 -24.92 8.40
CA VAL A 297 -18.16 -23.81 7.91
C VAL A 297 -19.62 -24.26 7.88
N SER A 298 -20.50 -23.47 8.47
CA SER A 298 -21.94 -23.72 8.55
C SER A 298 -22.69 -22.61 7.82
N ILE A 299 -23.50 -22.97 6.83
CA ILE A 299 -24.30 -22.04 6.03
C ILE A 299 -25.77 -22.23 6.38
N PHE A 300 -26.46 -21.16 6.76
CA PHE A 300 -27.87 -21.11 7.14
C PHE A 300 -28.68 -20.47 6.01
N GLU A 301 -29.68 -21.16 5.50
CA GLU A 301 -30.58 -20.68 4.47
C GLU A 301 -32.03 -20.68 4.97
N ASP A 302 -32.76 -19.59 4.76
CA ASP A 302 -34.20 -19.53 5.03
C ASP A 302 -34.95 -20.15 3.85
N VAL A 303 -35.45 -21.36 4.05
CA VAL A 303 -36.19 -22.13 3.04
C VAL A 303 -37.70 -22.11 3.32
N THR A 304 -38.19 -21.22 4.20
CA THR A 304 -39.61 -21.16 4.60
C THR A 304 -40.53 -21.01 3.39
N LYS A 305 -40.29 -20.01 2.54
CA LYS A 305 -41.10 -19.78 1.32
C LYS A 305 -41.01 -20.94 0.32
N GLN A 306 -39.84 -21.57 0.23
CA GLN A 306 -39.64 -22.69 -0.67
C GLN A 306 -40.44 -23.92 -0.20
N LYS A 307 -40.36 -24.24 1.10
CA LYS A 307 -41.13 -25.32 1.74
C LYS A 307 -42.64 -25.09 1.63
N GLU A 308 -43.12 -23.88 1.88
CA GLU A 308 -44.53 -23.51 1.74
C GLU A 308 -45.04 -23.71 0.30
N LEU A 309 -44.23 -23.32 -0.69
CA LEU A 309 -44.58 -23.50 -2.10
C LEU A 309 -44.54 -24.98 -2.52
N GLU A 310 -43.52 -25.73 -2.10
CA GLU A 310 -43.42 -27.18 -2.34
C GLU A 310 -44.62 -27.93 -1.75
N GLU A 311 -45.02 -27.56 -0.52
CA GLU A 311 -46.18 -28.15 0.14
C GLU A 311 -47.49 -27.80 -0.57
N LYS A 312 -47.66 -26.53 -1.00
CA LYS A 312 -48.83 -26.11 -1.78
C LYS A 312 -48.95 -26.89 -3.10
N ILE A 313 -47.84 -27.01 -3.85
CA ILE A 313 -47.80 -27.78 -5.11
C ILE A 313 -48.13 -29.26 -4.83
N ARG A 314 -47.58 -29.83 -3.75
CA ARG A 314 -47.86 -31.22 -3.38
C ARG A 314 -49.33 -31.44 -3.06
N LEU A 315 -49.95 -30.55 -2.27
CA LEU A 315 -51.37 -30.63 -1.93
C LEU A 315 -52.27 -30.49 -3.16
N GLU A 316 -51.94 -29.58 -4.08
CA GLU A 316 -52.66 -29.43 -5.36
C GLU A 316 -52.54 -30.69 -6.23
N ALA A 317 -51.36 -31.31 -6.28
CA ALA A 317 -51.14 -32.55 -7.01
C ALA A 317 -51.90 -33.75 -6.39
N GLU A 318 -51.92 -33.86 -5.05
CA GLU A 318 -52.69 -34.88 -4.33
C GLU A 318 -54.21 -34.71 -4.56
N MET A 319 -54.72 -33.47 -4.48
CA MET A 319 -56.13 -33.15 -4.75
C MET A 319 -56.53 -33.46 -6.19
N ARG A 320 -55.65 -33.21 -7.16
CA ARG A 320 -55.89 -33.55 -8.56
C ARG A 320 -55.97 -35.07 -8.77
N LYS A 321 -55.03 -35.82 -8.19
CA LYS A 321 -55.03 -37.30 -8.25
C LYS A 321 -56.26 -37.91 -7.58
N ALA A 322 -56.71 -37.35 -6.45
CA ALA A 322 -57.94 -37.79 -5.79
C ALA A 322 -59.18 -37.57 -6.66
N ARG A 323 -59.30 -36.41 -7.30
CA ARG A 323 -60.40 -36.10 -8.25
C ARG A 323 -60.42 -37.03 -9.46
N GLU A 324 -59.26 -37.33 -10.03
CA GLU A 324 -59.14 -38.25 -11.17
C GLU A 324 -59.54 -39.68 -10.78
N ARG A 325 -59.20 -40.15 -9.56
CA ARG A 325 -59.66 -41.44 -9.03
C ARG A 325 -61.17 -41.49 -8.82
N GLU A 326 -61.78 -40.46 -8.23
CA GLU A 326 -63.24 -40.40 -8.05
C GLU A 326 -64.02 -40.39 -9.37
N LEU A 327 -63.46 -39.75 -10.40
CA LEU A 327 -64.04 -39.75 -11.76
C LEU A 327 -63.91 -41.13 -12.42
N SER A 328 -62.78 -41.82 -12.25
CA SER A 328 -62.58 -43.18 -12.73
C SER A 328 -63.51 -44.18 -12.04
N ASP A 329 -63.63 -44.12 -10.70
CA ASP A 329 -64.51 -45.00 -9.93
C ASP A 329 -66.00 -44.77 -10.25
N ARG A 330 -66.39 -43.53 -10.60
CA ARG A 330 -67.75 -43.22 -11.08
C ARG A 330 -68.02 -43.75 -12.49
N GLN A 331 -67.02 -43.82 -13.36
CA GLN A 331 -67.17 -44.44 -14.68
C GLN A 331 -67.29 -45.96 -14.58
N ASP A 332 -66.46 -46.62 -13.77
CA ASP A 332 -66.52 -48.07 -13.56
C ASP A 332 -67.78 -48.53 -12.80
N GLY A 333 -68.25 -47.76 -11.81
CA GLY A 333 -69.52 -48.04 -11.12
C GLY A 333 -70.76 -47.76 -11.97
N GLY A 334 -70.64 -46.87 -12.95
CA GLY A 334 -71.71 -46.55 -13.91
C GLY A 334 -71.94 -47.66 -14.93
N GLU A 335 -70.88 -48.34 -15.40
CA GLU A 335 -71.03 -49.42 -16.38
C GLU A 335 -71.66 -50.70 -15.79
N ALA A 336 -71.41 -51.02 -14.52
CA ALA A 336 -72.01 -52.18 -13.86
C ALA A 336 -73.54 -52.05 -13.61
N SER A 337 -74.09 -50.84 -13.72
CA SER A 337 -75.50 -50.53 -13.42
C SER A 337 -76.41 -50.58 -14.66
N THR A 338 -75.85 -50.68 -15.87
CA THR A 338 -76.60 -50.48 -17.13
C THR A 338 -76.91 -51.77 -17.91
N PHE A 339 -76.62 -52.95 -17.35
CA PHE A 339 -76.97 -54.25 -17.94
C PHE A 339 -77.87 -55.08 -17.02
N ARG A 340 -79.13 -54.66 -16.86
CA ARG A 340 -80.24 -55.57 -16.55
C ARG A 340 -81.47 -55.08 -17.31
N PHE A 341 -81.76 -55.69 -18.45
CA PHE A 341 -83.03 -56.34 -18.80
C PHE A 341 -82.93 -56.98 -20.18
#